data_AF-A0A8C2RRY7-F1
#
_entry.id   AF-A0A8C2RRY7-F1
#
_cell.length_a   1.000
_cell.length_b   1.000
_cell.length_c   1.000
_cell.angle_alpha   90.00
_cell.angle_beta   90.00
_cell.angle_gamma   90.00
#
_symmetry.space_group_name_H-M   'P 1'
#
loop_
_entity.id
_entity.type
_entity.pdbx_description
1 polymer ?
#
loop_
_entity_poly.entity_id
_entity_poly.type
_entity_poly.pdbx_seq_one_letter_code
_entity_poly.pdbx_strand_id
1 'polypeptide(L)'
;MGALARALLLPLLAQWLLRAAPALASAPFTLPLRVASATSRGAVPTPGPGPPAKPRADGLALALEPAGGAANFLAMVDNLQGDSGRGYYLEMQIGTPPQKLQILVDTGSSNFAVAGAPHPYIDSYFDAERSSTYRPKGFDVTVKYTQGSWTGFVGEDVVTIPKGFNSSFLVNIATIFESENFFLPGIRWNGILGLAYATLAKPSSSLETFFDSLVAQAKIPNIFSMQMCGAGLPVAGSGTNGGSLVGQSLNLDCREYNADKAIVDSGTTLLRLLPDSSVHGISQIPEFSEGFWTGSQLACWTNSETPWSYFPKISIYLRDENSSRSFRITILPQLYIQPMMGAGLNYECYRFGISPSTNALVIGATVMEGFYVVFDRARKRVGFAASPCAEIAGAPVSEISGPFSTEDIASNCVPALPLNEPILWIVSYTLMSVCGLILLVLITLLLLPVRCRHHPRDPEVVNDESSLVRHRWK
;
A
#
# COMPACT_ATOMS: atom_id res chain seq x y z
N MET A 1 -41.15 49.86 23.33
CA MET A 1 -41.05 48.74 22.35
C MET A 1 -39.62 48.16 22.36
N GLY A 2 -39.23 47.36 23.36
CA GLY A 2 -37.82 46.97 23.56
C GLY A 2 -37.47 45.48 23.40
N ALA A 3 -38.40 44.57 23.67
CA ALA A 3 -38.10 43.14 23.77
C ALA A 3 -38.00 42.44 22.39
N LEU A 4 -39.04 42.56 21.54
CA LEU A 4 -39.10 41.83 20.26
C LEU A 4 -37.94 42.15 19.30
N ALA A 5 -37.45 43.40 19.29
CA ALA A 5 -36.35 43.80 18.41
C ALA A 5 -35.04 43.05 18.70
N ARG A 6 -34.77 42.68 19.97
CA ARG A 6 -33.57 41.94 20.35
C ARG A 6 -33.64 40.45 19.97
N ALA A 7 -34.84 39.86 19.97
CA ALA A 7 -35.04 38.45 19.62
C ALA A 7 -34.73 38.14 18.14
N LEU A 8 -34.98 39.11 17.24
CA LEU A 8 -34.75 38.94 15.79
C LEU A 8 -33.32 39.29 15.34
N LEU A 9 -32.60 40.15 16.09
CA LEU A 9 -31.23 40.55 15.73
C LEU A 9 -30.19 39.46 15.99
N LEU A 10 -30.35 38.66 17.05
CA LEU A 10 -29.42 37.57 17.42
C LEU A 10 -29.23 36.49 16.31
N PRO A 11 -30.28 35.87 15.74
CA PRO A 11 -30.10 34.88 14.68
C PRO A 11 -29.53 35.48 13.39
N LEU A 12 -29.87 36.72 13.06
CA LEU A 12 -29.31 37.42 11.90
C LEU A 12 -27.82 37.73 12.07
N LEU A 13 -27.37 38.11 13.28
CA LEU A 13 -25.95 38.29 13.57
C LEU A 13 -25.17 36.98 13.46
N ALA A 14 -25.75 35.86 13.94
CA ALA A 14 -25.14 34.54 13.83
C ALA A 14 -24.98 34.10 12.35
N GLN A 15 -26.00 34.32 11.52
CA GLN A 15 -25.91 34.03 10.08
C GLN A 15 -24.94 34.95 9.33
N TRP A 16 -24.71 36.18 9.80
CA TRP A 16 -23.65 37.05 9.27
C TRP A 16 -22.25 36.57 9.67
N LEU A 17 -22.06 36.19 10.94
CA LEU A 17 -20.77 35.71 11.45
C LEU A 17 -20.36 34.38 10.78
N LEU A 18 -21.28 33.45 10.53
CA LEU A 18 -20.99 32.23 9.76
C LEU A 18 -20.63 32.49 8.29
N ARG A 19 -20.99 33.65 7.73
CA ARG A 19 -20.59 34.08 6.36
C ARG A 19 -19.33 34.94 6.33
N ALA A 20 -18.80 35.33 7.49
CA ALA A 20 -17.64 36.22 7.62
C ALA A 20 -16.37 35.49 8.11
N ALA A 21 -16.40 34.17 8.24
CA ALA A 21 -15.19 33.37 8.49
C ALA A 21 -14.31 33.38 7.23
N PRO A 22 -13.06 33.91 7.29
CA PRO A 22 -12.14 33.78 6.17
C PRO A 22 -11.80 32.29 6.00
N ALA A 23 -11.89 31.78 4.78
CA ALA A 23 -11.41 30.44 4.48
C ALA A 23 -9.91 30.36 4.81
N LEU A 24 -9.52 29.48 5.73
CA LEU A 24 -8.11 29.13 5.91
C LEU A 24 -7.65 28.40 4.65
N ALA A 25 -7.09 29.15 3.71
CA ALA A 25 -6.46 28.61 2.53
C ALA A 25 -5.25 27.78 2.95
N SER A 26 -5.40 26.45 2.92
CA SER A 26 -4.29 25.51 2.95
C SER A 26 -3.46 25.71 1.69
N ALA A 27 -2.39 26.52 1.82
CA ALA A 27 -1.51 26.85 0.70
C ALA A 27 -0.94 25.56 0.07
N PRO A 28 -1.23 25.25 -1.21
CA PRO A 28 -0.68 24.08 -1.87
C PRO A 28 0.80 24.35 -2.19
N PHE A 29 1.69 23.83 -1.34
CA PHE A 29 3.13 23.89 -1.55
C PHE A 29 3.50 23.18 -2.86
N THR A 30 3.70 23.98 -3.91
CA THR A 30 3.95 23.53 -5.27
C THR A 30 5.46 23.32 -5.45
N LEU A 31 5.88 22.06 -5.46
CA LEU A 31 7.27 21.65 -5.62
C LEU A 31 7.52 21.25 -7.09
N PRO A 32 8.40 21.94 -7.83
CA PRO A 32 8.61 21.67 -9.25
C PRO A 32 9.50 20.44 -9.45
N LEU A 33 8.92 19.37 -10.02
CA LEU A 33 9.68 18.25 -10.60
C LEU A 33 9.80 18.40 -12.11
N ARG A 34 10.92 17.92 -12.66
CA ARG A 34 11.38 18.23 -14.02
C ARG A 34 11.45 16.95 -14.85
N VAL A 35 10.68 16.90 -15.93
CA VAL A 35 10.70 15.77 -16.88
C VAL A 35 12.06 15.72 -17.58
N ALA A 36 12.70 14.55 -17.54
CA ALA A 36 13.88 14.25 -18.35
C ALA A 36 13.45 13.55 -19.64
N SER A 37 13.66 14.18 -20.78
CA SER A 37 13.47 13.54 -22.09
C SER A 37 14.63 12.58 -22.38
N ALA A 38 14.32 11.34 -22.72
CA ALA A 38 15.28 10.44 -23.36
C ALA A 38 15.59 10.98 -24.77
N THR A 39 16.75 11.63 -24.92
CA THR A 39 17.19 12.19 -26.20
C THR A 39 17.73 11.07 -27.10
N SER A 40 16.99 10.75 -28.17
CA SER A 40 17.49 9.86 -29.22
C SER A 40 18.64 10.55 -29.97
N ARG A 41 19.87 10.14 -29.67
CA ARG A 41 21.02 10.42 -30.55
C ARG A 41 21.04 9.39 -31.68
N GLY A 42 21.23 9.87 -32.90
CA GLY A 42 21.01 9.10 -34.12
C GLY A 42 21.97 7.92 -34.32
N ALA A 43 21.61 7.06 -35.27
CA ALA A 43 22.35 5.84 -35.57
C ALA A 43 23.82 6.08 -35.94
N VAL A 44 24.69 5.21 -35.43
CA VAL A 44 26.10 5.10 -35.81
C VAL A 44 26.27 3.81 -36.67
N PRO A 45 27.11 3.79 -37.72
CA PRO A 45 27.12 2.68 -38.68
C PRO A 45 27.58 1.32 -38.11
N THR A 46 27.13 0.25 -38.76
CA THR A 46 27.40 -1.15 -38.40
C THR A 46 28.84 -1.61 -38.73
N PRO A 47 29.54 -2.26 -37.79
CA PRO A 47 30.69 -3.11 -38.09
C PRO A 47 30.28 -4.45 -38.71
N GLY A 48 31.20 -5.11 -39.40
CA GLY A 48 30.99 -6.39 -40.08
C GLY A 48 30.94 -7.64 -39.17
N PRO A 49 30.75 -8.85 -39.76
CA PRO A 49 30.44 -10.07 -39.01
C PRO A 49 31.64 -10.61 -38.22
N GLY A 50 31.51 -10.63 -36.90
CA GLY A 50 32.33 -11.42 -35.98
C GLY A 50 31.59 -12.67 -35.46
N PRO A 51 32.28 -13.62 -34.82
CA PRO A 51 31.66 -14.81 -34.22
C PRO A 51 30.69 -14.46 -33.07
N PRO A 52 29.72 -15.34 -32.74
CA PRO A 52 28.64 -15.02 -31.83
C PRO A 52 29.12 -14.67 -30.42
N ALA A 53 28.90 -13.41 -30.02
CA ALA A 53 29.10 -12.96 -28.65
C ALA A 53 28.00 -13.54 -27.74
N LYS A 54 28.33 -13.74 -26.46
CA LYS A 54 27.34 -14.06 -25.42
C LYS A 54 26.33 -12.91 -25.29
N PRO A 55 25.08 -13.17 -24.86
CA PRO A 55 24.10 -12.11 -24.60
C PRO A 55 24.68 -11.06 -23.65
N ARG A 56 24.67 -9.79 -24.07
CA ARG A 56 25.00 -8.66 -23.20
C ARG A 56 23.72 -8.19 -22.49
N ALA A 57 23.87 -7.74 -21.25
CA ALA A 57 22.82 -7.12 -20.45
C ALA A 57 22.56 -5.65 -20.88
N ASP A 58 22.45 -5.40 -22.19
CA ASP A 58 22.32 -4.07 -22.80
C ASP A 58 20.88 -3.52 -22.62
N GLY A 59 20.49 -3.29 -21.35
CA GLY A 59 19.17 -2.76 -20.98
C GLY A 59 18.98 -2.38 -19.50
N LEU A 60 19.72 -2.97 -18.55
CA LEU A 60 19.51 -2.78 -17.10
C LEU A 60 20.55 -1.87 -16.41
N ALA A 61 21.63 -1.49 -17.10
CA ALA A 61 22.85 -0.96 -16.47
C ALA A 61 22.91 0.58 -16.32
N LEU A 62 21.92 1.20 -15.65
CA LEU A 62 21.93 2.65 -15.31
C LEU A 62 21.50 2.99 -13.87
N ALA A 63 21.69 2.08 -12.92
CA ALA A 63 21.66 2.43 -11.49
C ALA A 63 22.93 3.21 -11.11
N LEU A 64 22.78 4.38 -10.48
CA LEU A 64 23.91 5.14 -9.93
C LEU A 64 24.34 4.52 -8.60
N GLU A 65 25.51 3.89 -8.59
CA GLU A 65 26.16 3.33 -7.39
C GLU A 65 26.24 4.39 -6.27
N PRO A 66 25.97 4.04 -4.99
CA PRO A 66 26.01 5.02 -3.90
C PRO A 66 27.44 5.54 -3.67
N ALA A 67 27.57 6.83 -3.39
CA ALA A 67 28.84 7.47 -3.05
C ALA A 67 29.43 6.88 -1.75
N GLY A 68 30.26 5.86 -1.89
CA GLY A 68 30.80 5.06 -0.78
C GLY A 68 31.00 3.58 -1.11
N GLY A 69 30.41 3.06 -2.20
CA GLY A 69 30.63 1.67 -2.66
C GLY A 69 30.08 0.57 -1.74
N ALA A 70 29.17 0.91 -0.82
CA ALA A 70 28.59 -0.02 0.14
C ALA A 70 27.56 -1.00 -0.48
N ALA A 71 26.95 -0.60 -1.59
CA ALA A 71 26.00 -1.41 -2.35
C ALA A 71 26.36 -1.39 -3.83
N ASN A 72 26.21 -2.53 -4.51
CA ASN A 72 26.40 -2.68 -5.95
C ASN A 72 25.09 -3.17 -6.57
N PHE A 73 24.43 -2.31 -7.35
CA PHE A 73 23.11 -2.61 -7.91
C PHE A 73 23.16 -3.58 -9.09
N LEU A 74 24.27 -3.63 -9.84
CA LEU A 74 24.48 -4.62 -10.89
C LEU A 74 24.62 -6.04 -10.32
N ALA A 75 25.16 -6.18 -9.11
CA ALA A 75 25.22 -7.44 -8.38
C ALA A 75 23.86 -7.89 -7.77
N MET A 76 22.84 -7.02 -7.80
CA MET A 76 21.45 -7.34 -7.43
C MET A 76 20.61 -7.83 -8.62
N VAL A 77 21.17 -7.88 -9.82
CA VAL A 77 20.53 -8.52 -10.98
C VAL A 77 20.44 -10.03 -10.76
N ASP A 78 19.29 -10.59 -11.10
CA ASP A 78 18.90 -12.00 -10.92
C ASP A 78 19.12 -12.49 -9.47
N ASN A 79 18.81 -11.67 -8.47
CA ASN A 79 18.93 -12.01 -7.05
C ASN A 79 17.68 -12.65 -6.42
N LEU A 80 16.53 -12.56 -7.11
CA LEU A 80 15.30 -13.25 -6.74
C LEU A 80 15.24 -14.63 -7.39
N GLN A 81 14.48 -15.54 -6.77
CA GLN A 81 14.04 -16.82 -7.32
C GLN A 81 12.54 -16.98 -7.05
N GLY A 82 11.80 -17.67 -7.93
CA GLY A 82 10.43 -18.10 -7.67
C GLY A 82 9.49 -18.05 -8.87
N ASP A 83 8.21 -17.92 -8.56
CA ASP A 83 7.07 -17.79 -9.49
C ASP A 83 5.92 -17.05 -8.78
N SER A 84 4.94 -16.52 -9.52
CA SER A 84 3.84 -15.74 -8.93
C SER A 84 2.96 -16.51 -7.94
N GLY A 85 2.82 -17.83 -8.07
CA GLY A 85 1.94 -18.64 -7.20
C GLY A 85 2.59 -19.12 -5.91
N ARG A 86 3.91 -19.24 -5.87
CA ARG A 86 4.70 -19.56 -4.67
C ARG A 86 5.33 -18.34 -4.01
N GLY A 87 5.40 -17.22 -4.74
CA GLY A 87 6.04 -15.98 -4.30
C GLY A 87 7.54 -15.93 -4.63
N TYR A 88 8.05 -14.72 -4.81
CA TYR A 88 9.46 -14.46 -5.14
C TYR A 88 10.28 -14.24 -3.88
N TYR A 89 11.38 -14.96 -3.75
CA TYR A 89 12.24 -14.93 -2.56
C TYR A 89 13.70 -14.62 -2.90
N LEU A 90 14.43 -14.04 -1.95
CA LEU A 90 15.85 -13.74 -2.08
C LEU A 90 16.67 -14.45 -0.99
N GLU A 91 17.94 -14.71 -1.28
CA GLU A 91 18.86 -15.38 -0.35
C GLU A 91 19.44 -14.40 0.68
N MET A 92 19.21 -14.67 1.96
CA MET A 92 19.71 -13.86 3.08
C MET A 92 20.51 -14.72 4.03
N GLN A 93 21.55 -14.15 4.63
CA GLN A 93 22.37 -14.81 5.64
C GLN A 93 22.22 -14.07 6.97
N ILE A 94 21.88 -14.80 8.04
CA ILE A 94 21.45 -14.24 9.33
C ILE A 94 22.37 -14.75 10.44
N GLY A 95 22.85 -13.86 11.29
CA GLY A 95 23.61 -14.20 12.49
C GLY A 95 25.07 -14.55 12.29
N THR A 96 25.71 -14.99 13.38
CA THR A 96 27.16 -15.27 13.44
C THR A 96 27.45 -16.60 14.15
N PRO A 97 27.88 -17.66 13.44
CA PRO A 97 28.15 -17.73 12.00
C PRO A 97 26.88 -17.62 11.13
N PRO A 98 27.00 -17.17 9.87
CA PRO A 98 25.82 -16.83 9.06
C PRO A 98 24.99 -18.05 8.63
N GLN A 99 23.70 -18.00 8.92
CA GLN A 99 22.71 -19.02 8.59
C GLN A 99 21.95 -18.60 7.32
N LYS A 100 21.99 -19.45 6.29
CA LYS A 100 21.43 -19.17 4.97
C LYS A 100 19.93 -19.51 4.93
N LEU A 101 19.08 -18.49 4.74
CA LEU A 101 17.64 -18.62 4.59
C LEU A 101 17.16 -18.07 3.23
N GLN A 102 15.93 -18.41 2.88
CA GLN A 102 15.25 -18.03 1.64
C GLN A 102 14.01 -17.22 2.03
N ILE A 103 13.98 -15.94 1.67
CA ILE A 103 13.07 -14.97 2.28
C ILE A 103 12.15 -14.37 1.21
N LEU A 104 10.84 -14.60 1.35
CA LEU A 104 9.79 -14.04 0.50
C LEU A 104 9.83 -12.51 0.53
N VAL A 105 9.80 -11.88 -0.65
CA VAL A 105 9.74 -10.42 -0.80
C VAL A 105 8.28 -9.98 -0.74
N ASP A 106 7.92 -9.20 0.28
CA ASP A 106 6.54 -8.81 0.57
C ASP A 106 6.42 -7.28 0.67
N THR A 107 5.78 -6.64 -0.32
CA THR A 107 5.46 -5.19 -0.26
C THR A 107 4.11 -4.87 0.37
N GLY A 108 3.36 -5.89 0.84
CA GLY A 108 2.10 -5.76 1.59
C GLY A 108 2.27 -5.66 3.11
N SER A 109 3.37 -6.15 3.69
CA SER A 109 3.68 -6.03 5.13
C SER A 109 5.03 -5.36 5.44
N SER A 110 5.36 -5.20 6.73
CA SER A 110 6.51 -4.40 7.22
C SER A 110 7.37 -5.09 8.28
N ASN A 111 7.14 -6.39 8.54
CA ASN A 111 7.94 -7.18 9.47
C ASN A 111 8.93 -8.07 8.71
N PHE A 112 10.18 -8.13 9.18
CA PHE A 112 11.10 -9.19 8.80
C PHE A 112 10.95 -10.34 9.80
N ALA A 113 10.55 -11.52 9.31
CA ALA A 113 10.26 -12.68 10.14
C ALA A 113 10.73 -13.97 9.45
N VAL A 114 11.19 -14.93 10.25
CA VAL A 114 11.77 -16.20 9.78
C VAL A 114 11.26 -17.35 10.63
N ALA A 115 11.24 -18.57 10.09
CA ALA A 115 11.06 -19.76 10.91
C ALA A 115 12.15 -19.81 12.00
N GLY A 116 11.74 -19.90 13.27
CA GLY A 116 12.60 -20.15 14.42
C GLY A 116 12.56 -21.61 14.91
N ALA A 117 11.75 -22.45 14.28
CA ALA A 117 11.54 -23.85 14.61
C ALA A 117 11.29 -24.70 13.35
N PRO A 118 11.47 -26.04 13.41
CA PRO A 118 11.12 -26.94 12.32
C PRO A 118 9.63 -26.89 11.96
N HIS A 119 9.30 -26.95 10.66
CA HIS A 119 7.92 -27.01 10.16
C HIS A 119 7.82 -27.96 8.95
N PRO A 120 6.72 -28.74 8.75
CA PRO A 120 6.66 -29.79 7.72
C PRO A 120 6.83 -29.37 6.25
N TYR A 121 6.84 -28.08 5.94
CA TYR A 121 6.94 -27.53 4.57
C TYR A 121 8.18 -26.64 4.35
N ILE A 122 9.17 -26.67 5.25
CA ILE A 122 10.43 -25.93 5.09
C ILE A 122 11.65 -26.84 5.33
N ASP A 123 12.68 -26.68 4.50
CA ASP A 123 13.92 -27.48 4.59
C ASP A 123 14.89 -26.97 5.68
N SER A 124 14.72 -25.74 6.15
CA SER A 124 15.58 -25.09 7.15
C SER A 124 14.88 -23.95 7.89
N TYR A 125 15.35 -23.64 9.10
CA TYR A 125 14.91 -22.53 9.95
C TYR A 125 16.14 -21.79 10.52
N PHE A 126 15.94 -20.61 11.12
CA PHE A 126 16.98 -19.84 11.81
C PHE A 126 17.06 -20.27 13.27
N ASP A 127 18.23 -20.76 13.69
CA ASP A 127 18.53 -21.18 15.05
C ASP A 127 19.18 -20.03 15.82
N ALA A 128 18.40 -19.37 16.68
CA ALA A 128 18.83 -18.20 17.43
C ALA A 128 19.94 -18.51 18.45
N GLU A 129 19.98 -19.73 19.03
CA GLU A 129 21.02 -20.13 19.99
C GLU A 129 22.38 -20.31 19.32
N ARG A 130 22.39 -20.62 18.02
CA ARG A 130 23.61 -20.77 17.21
C ARG A 130 24.17 -19.45 16.68
N SER A 131 23.54 -18.31 16.96
CA SER A 131 24.06 -16.99 16.59
C SER A 131 24.65 -16.25 17.79
N SER A 132 25.96 -16.05 17.78
CA SER A 132 26.68 -15.26 18.79
C SER A 132 26.40 -13.75 18.75
N THR A 133 25.65 -13.28 17.74
CA THR A 133 25.25 -11.88 17.59
C THR A 133 23.76 -11.62 17.85
N TYR A 134 22.94 -12.67 17.98
CA TYR A 134 21.51 -12.54 18.27
C TYR A 134 21.25 -11.90 19.63
N ARG A 135 20.25 -11.01 19.68
CA ARG A 135 19.82 -10.31 20.90
C ARG A 135 18.30 -10.36 21.04
N PRO A 136 17.73 -11.16 21.95
CA PRO A 136 16.28 -11.16 22.18
C PRO A 136 15.85 -9.84 22.84
N LYS A 137 14.68 -9.31 22.44
CA LYS A 137 14.06 -8.13 23.08
C LYS A 137 13.15 -8.46 24.26
N GLY A 138 12.92 -9.75 24.53
CA GLY A 138 12.10 -10.21 25.65
C GLY A 138 10.60 -9.99 25.48
N PHE A 139 10.11 -9.89 24.23
CA PHE A 139 8.69 -9.86 23.91
C PHE A 139 8.39 -10.54 22.57
N ASP A 140 7.13 -10.92 22.41
CA ASP A 140 6.64 -11.70 21.27
C ASP A 140 5.78 -10.81 20.37
N VAL A 141 5.59 -11.24 19.11
CA VAL A 141 4.65 -10.60 18.19
C VAL A 141 3.84 -11.63 17.41
N THR A 142 2.52 -11.46 17.40
CA THR A 142 1.60 -12.19 16.52
C THR A 142 1.21 -11.31 15.34
N VAL A 143 1.30 -11.85 14.12
CA VAL A 143 0.88 -11.22 12.87
C VAL A 143 -0.18 -12.08 12.20
N LYS A 144 -1.24 -11.44 11.68
CA LYS A 144 -2.34 -12.10 10.98
C LYS A 144 -2.56 -11.44 9.61
N TYR A 145 -2.55 -12.26 8.56
CA TYR A 145 -2.73 -11.85 7.17
C TYR A 145 -4.20 -12.08 6.76
N THR A 146 -4.51 -11.92 5.47
CA THR A 146 -5.85 -12.27 4.94
C THR A 146 -6.11 -13.77 4.96
N GLN A 147 -5.06 -14.58 4.84
CA GLN A 147 -5.06 -16.04 4.99
C GLN A 147 -3.80 -16.41 5.79
N GLY A 148 -3.99 -17.02 6.95
CA GLY A 148 -2.90 -17.42 7.85
C GLY A 148 -2.37 -16.35 8.82
N SER A 149 -1.53 -16.82 9.75
CA SER A 149 -0.93 -16.05 10.84
C SER A 149 0.33 -16.73 11.40
N TRP A 150 1.15 -15.98 12.12
CA TRP A 150 2.28 -16.51 12.89
C TRP A 150 2.50 -15.74 14.21
N THR A 151 3.12 -16.40 15.18
CA THR A 151 3.64 -15.82 16.42
C THR A 151 5.14 -16.12 16.52
N GLY A 152 5.94 -15.12 16.90
CA GLY A 152 7.40 -15.27 17.02
C GLY A 152 8.02 -14.34 18.08
N PHE A 153 9.16 -14.77 18.64
CA PHE A 153 9.97 -13.95 19.54
C PHE A 153 10.63 -12.81 18.76
N VAL A 154 10.64 -11.59 19.31
CA VAL A 154 11.31 -10.45 18.68
C VAL A 154 12.74 -10.30 19.19
N GLY A 155 13.69 -10.16 18.27
CA GLY A 155 15.10 -9.92 18.54
C GLY A 155 15.74 -8.96 17.54
N GLU A 156 17.06 -8.84 17.64
CA GLU A 156 17.94 -8.23 16.64
C GLU A 156 19.06 -9.19 16.28
N ASP A 157 19.48 -9.20 15.01
CA ASP A 157 20.73 -9.86 14.61
C ASP A 157 21.33 -9.17 13.38
N VAL A 158 22.58 -9.52 13.05
CA VAL A 158 23.24 -9.08 11.83
C VAL A 158 22.75 -9.88 10.62
N VAL A 159 22.47 -9.18 9.52
CA VAL A 159 21.98 -9.77 8.28
C VAL A 159 22.80 -9.30 7.09
N THR A 160 23.14 -10.24 6.21
CA THR A 160 23.87 -9.99 4.96
C THR A 160 23.01 -10.41 3.77
N ILE A 161 22.94 -9.58 2.73
CA ILE A 161 22.38 -9.93 1.43
C ILE A 161 23.57 -10.17 0.47
N PRO A 162 23.96 -11.43 0.19
CA PRO A 162 25.21 -11.73 -0.51
C PRO A 162 25.29 -11.18 -1.93
N LYS A 163 24.13 -11.05 -2.60
CA LYS A 163 23.99 -10.36 -3.88
C LYS A 163 23.63 -8.90 -3.66
N GLY A 164 24.65 -8.06 -3.54
CA GLY A 164 24.52 -6.59 -3.61
C GLY A 164 25.19 -5.80 -2.49
N PHE A 165 25.50 -6.41 -1.34
CA PHE A 165 26.19 -5.73 -0.23
C PHE A 165 27.39 -6.55 0.25
N ASN A 166 28.51 -5.87 0.51
CA ASN A 166 29.73 -6.48 1.07
C ASN A 166 29.80 -6.40 2.61
N SER A 167 28.68 -6.04 3.26
CA SER A 167 28.58 -5.76 4.69
C SER A 167 27.30 -6.33 5.28
N SER A 168 27.32 -6.60 6.58
CA SER A 168 26.14 -7.01 7.36
C SER A 168 25.52 -5.80 8.08
N PHE A 169 24.21 -5.84 8.31
CA PHE A 169 23.43 -4.77 8.96
C PHE A 169 22.64 -5.33 10.15
N LEU A 170 22.57 -4.59 11.25
CA LEU A 170 21.81 -4.99 12.44
C LEU A 170 20.33 -4.66 12.21
N VAL A 171 19.44 -5.64 12.28
CA VAL A 171 18.01 -5.44 11.96
C VAL A 171 17.10 -6.12 12.99
N ASN A 172 15.88 -5.59 13.15
CA ASN A 172 14.82 -6.29 13.87
C ASN A 172 14.43 -7.57 13.13
N ILE A 173 14.29 -8.67 13.87
CA ILE A 173 13.86 -9.98 13.34
C ILE A 173 12.84 -10.62 14.28
N ALA A 174 11.80 -11.23 13.72
CA ALA A 174 10.89 -12.11 14.47
C ALA A 174 11.16 -13.58 14.15
N THR A 175 11.42 -14.39 15.16
CA THR A 175 11.68 -15.84 15.01
C THR A 175 10.40 -16.63 15.33
N ILE A 176 9.73 -17.08 14.28
CA ILE A 176 8.41 -17.74 14.31
C ILE A 176 8.52 -19.10 14.99
N PHE A 177 7.79 -19.28 16.08
CA PHE A 177 7.67 -20.55 16.81
C PHE A 177 6.30 -21.21 16.63
N GLU A 178 5.28 -20.46 16.21
CA GLU A 178 3.93 -20.93 15.96
C GLU A 178 3.39 -20.30 14.66
N SER A 179 2.71 -21.07 13.81
CA SER A 179 2.06 -20.53 12.62
C SER A 179 0.87 -21.36 12.16
N GLU A 180 -0.17 -20.69 11.68
CA GLU A 180 -1.36 -21.28 11.08
C GLU A 180 -1.44 -20.84 9.62
N ASN A 181 -1.49 -21.77 8.66
CA ASN A 181 -1.67 -21.50 7.23
C ASN A 181 -0.71 -20.45 6.61
N PHE A 182 0.47 -20.22 7.20
CA PHE A 182 1.48 -19.27 6.73
C PHE A 182 2.52 -19.98 5.82
N PHE A 183 3.22 -20.98 6.35
CA PHE A 183 4.02 -21.88 5.51
C PHE A 183 3.08 -22.89 4.84
N LEU A 184 3.13 -22.98 3.51
CA LEU A 184 2.22 -23.78 2.67
C LEU A 184 2.96 -24.89 1.91
N PRO A 185 2.29 -25.97 1.47
CA PRO A 185 2.93 -27.03 0.70
C PRO A 185 3.57 -26.53 -0.59
N GLY A 186 4.84 -26.86 -0.81
CA GLY A 186 5.56 -26.58 -2.05
C GLY A 186 6.15 -25.16 -2.18
N ILE A 187 6.11 -24.33 -1.13
CA ILE A 187 6.92 -23.10 -1.07
C ILE A 187 8.42 -23.42 -1.10
N ARG A 188 9.25 -22.40 -1.37
CA ARG A 188 10.72 -22.49 -1.38
C ARG A 188 11.39 -21.46 -0.46
N TRP A 189 10.60 -20.81 0.39
CA TRP A 189 11.03 -19.82 1.37
C TRP A 189 10.70 -20.27 2.80
N ASN A 190 11.50 -19.79 3.75
CA ASN A 190 11.42 -20.09 5.18
C ASN A 190 11.42 -18.80 6.04
N GLY A 191 11.15 -17.66 5.40
CA GLY A 191 10.84 -16.39 6.05
C GLY A 191 10.22 -15.39 5.08
N ILE A 192 9.88 -14.21 5.58
CA ILE A 192 9.24 -13.11 4.86
C ILE A 192 9.93 -11.78 5.21
N LEU A 193 10.10 -10.93 4.19
CA LEU A 193 10.69 -9.61 4.29
C LEU A 193 9.65 -8.56 3.90
N GLY A 194 8.98 -8.02 4.92
CA GLY A 194 8.08 -6.88 4.76
C GLY A 194 8.82 -5.59 4.40
N LEU A 195 8.55 -5.05 3.21
CA LEU A 195 9.16 -3.85 2.63
C LEU A 195 8.21 -2.62 2.59
N ALA A 196 7.02 -2.72 3.17
CA ALA A 196 6.10 -1.59 3.32
C ALA A 196 6.57 -0.60 4.42
N TYR A 197 5.72 0.36 4.79
CA TYR A 197 6.05 1.42 5.75
C TYR A 197 5.85 0.96 7.20
N ALA A 198 6.61 1.53 8.14
CA ALA A 198 6.53 1.20 9.57
C ALA A 198 5.12 1.28 10.17
N THR A 199 4.19 2.04 9.57
CA THR A 199 2.77 2.11 9.98
C THR A 199 2.04 0.76 9.98
N LEU A 200 2.50 -0.24 9.23
CA LEU A 200 1.94 -1.61 9.25
C LEU A 200 2.71 -2.57 10.17
N ALA A 201 3.88 -2.18 10.68
CA ALA A 201 4.74 -3.03 11.49
C ALA A 201 4.07 -3.42 12.82
N LYS A 202 4.29 -4.66 13.25
CA LYS A 202 3.82 -5.22 14.51
C LYS A 202 4.99 -5.42 15.48
N PRO A 203 4.79 -5.22 16.81
CA PRO A 203 3.51 -4.88 17.46
C PRO A 203 3.05 -3.44 17.20
N SER A 204 3.96 -2.52 16.88
CA SER A 204 3.64 -1.16 16.46
C SER A 204 4.74 -0.56 15.57
N SER A 205 4.49 0.64 15.04
CA SER A 205 5.41 1.40 14.18
C SER A 205 6.68 1.92 14.87
N SER A 206 6.91 1.62 16.15
CA SER A 206 8.21 1.82 16.81
C SER A 206 9.22 0.68 16.55
N LEU A 207 8.78 -0.44 15.97
CA LEU A 207 9.70 -1.47 15.46
C LEU A 207 10.18 -1.03 14.07
N GLU A 208 11.45 -0.65 13.96
CA GLU A 208 12.06 -0.20 12.70
C GLU A 208 12.02 -1.32 11.64
N THR A 209 11.56 -1.00 10.43
CA THR A 209 11.50 -1.98 9.34
C THR A 209 12.88 -2.28 8.79
N PHE A 210 13.09 -3.48 8.25
CA PHE A 210 14.35 -3.88 7.63
C PHE A 210 14.89 -2.86 6.62
N PHE A 211 14.01 -2.30 5.77
CA PHE A 211 14.43 -1.34 4.75
C PHE A 211 14.80 0.03 5.35
N ASP A 212 14.13 0.46 6.42
CA ASP A 212 14.51 1.69 7.13
C ASP A 212 15.87 1.52 7.84
N SER A 213 16.10 0.37 8.50
CA SER A 213 17.41 0.01 9.07
C SER A 213 18.52 -0.02 8.00
N LEU A 214 18.24 -0.59 6.82
CA LEU A 214 19.19 -0.69 5.71
C LEU A 214 19.52 0.70 5.13
N VAL A 215 18.53 1.55 4.89
CA VAL A 215 18.73 2.96 4.47
C VAL A 215 19.56 3.72 5.52
N ALA A 216 19.24 3.55 6.81
CA ALA A 216 19.93 4.22 7.90
C ALA A 216 21.40 3.79 8.04
N GLN A 217 21.70 2.51 7.84
CA GLN A 217 23.06 1.95 8.05
C GLN A 217 23.92 1.97 6.78
N ALA A 218 23.42 1.43 5.66
CA ALA A 218 24.15 1.32 4.40
C ALA A 218 24.27 2.66 3.63
N LYS A 219 23.53 3.69 4.05
CA LYS A 219 23.44 5.02 3.39
C LYS A 219 22.97 4.96 1.93
N ILE A 220 22.23 3.91 1.58
CA ILE A 220 21.56 3.81 0.28
C ILE A 220 20.40 4.84 0.19
N PRO A 221 20.02 5.28 -1.02
CA PRO A 221 18.82 6.08 -1.20
C PRO A 221 17.55 5.32 -0.76
N ASN A 222 16.55 6.01 -0.23
CA ASN A 222 15.28 5.42 0.23
C ASN A 222 14.36 5.10 -0.94
N ILE A 223 14.75 4.11 -1.75
CA ILE A 223 14.08 3.62 -2.95
C ILE A 223 14.46 2.15 -3.15
N PHE A 224 13.47 1.31 -3.41
CA PHE A 224 13.68 -0.05 -3.91
C PHE A 224 12.66 -0.36 -5.00
N SER A 225 12.80 -1.53 -5.61
CA SER A 225 12.27 -1.76 -6.94
C SER A 225 12.38 -3.23 -7.33
N MET A 226 11.49 -3.77 -8.17
CA MET A 226 11.32 -5.20 -8.36
C MET A 226 10.96 -5.57 -9.79
N GLN A 227 11.60 -6.61 -10.31
CA GLN A 227 11.31 -7.27 -11.58
C GLN A 227 11.04 -8.76 -11.32
N MET A 228 9.91 -9.27 -11.81
CA MET A 228 9.45 -10.66 -11.61
C MET A 228 9.33 -11.33 -12.97
N CYS A 229 10.05 -12.45 -13.21
CA CYS A 229 10.27 -13.03 -14.54
C CYS A 229 9.75 -14.47 -14.68
N GLY A 230 8.55 -14.73 -14.17
CA GLY A 230 7.87 -16.04 -14.20
C GLY A 230 6.71 -16.14 -15.21
N ALA A 231 6.43 -15.07 -15.95
CA ALA A 231 5.33 -15.01 -16.90
C ALA A 231 5.36 -16.19 -17.91
N GLY A 232 4.26 -16.91 -18.02
CA GLY A 232 4.13 -18.06 -18.93
C GLY A 232 4.74 -19.38 -18.45
N LEU A 233 5.37 -19.43 -17.28
CA LEU A 233 5.96 -20.65 -16.75
C LEU A 233 5.00 -21.35 -15.77
N PRO A 234 4.87 -22.70 -15.79
CA PRO A 234 3.90 -23.39 -14.96
C PRO A 234 4.13 -23.15 -13.47
N VAL A 235 3.09 -22.71 -12.77
CA VAL A 235 3.06 -22.31 -11.34
C VAL A 235 3.43 -23.43 -10.35
N ALA A 236 3.70 -24.65 -10.84
CA ALA A 236 4.17 -25.76 -10.03
C ALA A 236 5.46 -26.43 -10.55
N GLY A 237 6.12 -25.86 -11.57
CA GLY A 237 7.32 -26.43 -12.19
C GLY A 237 8.56 -26.51 -11.27
N SER A 238 9.63 -27.12 -11.81
CA SER A 238 10.91 -27.34 -11.10
C SER A 238 12.04 -26.37 -11.51
N GLY A 239 11.74 -25.33 -12.28
CA GLY A 239 12.71 -24.30 -12.68
C GLY A 239 12.86 -23.21 -11.61
N THR A 240 14.09 -22.79 -11.36
CA THR A 240 14.42 -21.62 -10.55
C THR A 240 14.52 -20.38 -11.45
N ASN A 241 13.40 -19.68 -11.62
CA ASN A 241 13.34 -18.51 -12.50
C ASN A 241 13.78 -17.25 -11.75
N GLY A 242 14.51 -16.37 -12.44
CA GLY A 242 15.13 -15.20 -11.83
C GLY A 242 14.18 -14.02 -11.59
N GLY A 243 14.71 -13.00 -10.94
CA GLY A 243 14.12 -11.67 -10.84
C GLY A 243 15.15 -10.69 -10.28
N SER A 244 14.98 -9.40 -10.57
CA SER A 244 15.98 -8.35 -10.29
C SER A 244 15.39 -7.25 -9.42
N LEU A 245 16.02 -6.93 -8.29
CA LEU A 245 15.57 -5.88 -7.38
C LEU A 245 16.06 -4.47 -7.82
N VAL A 246 15.69 -4.04 -9.04
CA VAL A 246 16.13 -2.78 -9.72
C VAL A 246 14.90 -2.09 -10.39
N GLY A 247 14.93 -0.81 -10.77
CA GLY A 247 13.71 -0.17 -11.31
C GLY A 247 13.72 1.29 -11.84
N GLN A 248 12.76 1.58 -12.74
CA GLN A 248 11.97 2.84 -12.78
C GLN A 248 10.63 2.68 -13.54
N SER A 249 9.76 3.70 -13.46
CA SER A 249 8.34 3.44 -13.18
C SER A 249 7.33 4.56 -13.49
N LEU A 250 6.10 4.11 -13.74
CA LEU A 250 4.89 4.84 -14.13
C LEU A 250 3.62 4.09 -13.57
N ASN A 251 2.86 4.70 -12.62
CA ASN A 251 1.67 4.33 -11.75
C ASN A 251 0.47 3.40 -12.24
N LEU A 252 -0.73 3.36 -11.55
CA LEU A 252 -2.14 3.54 -12.10
C LEU A 252 -3.37 3.26 -11.11
N ASP A 253 -4.68 3.55 -11.44
CA ASP A 253 -5.81 4.03 -10.54
C ASP A 253 -7.28 3.72 -10.90
N CYS A 254 -8.31 4.29 -10.21
CA CYS A 254 -8.49 4.49 -8.75
C CYS A 254 -9.93 4.62 -8.22
N ARG A 255 -10.86 5.45 -8.77
CA ARG A 255 -12.08 5.86 -8.00
C ARG A 255 -12.87 4.70 -7.39
N GLU A 256 -13.23 3.71 -8.21
CA GLU A 256 -13.95 2.50 -7.77
C GLU A 256 -12.99 1.52 -7.05
N TYR A 257 -11.73 1.47 -7.49
CA TYR A 257 -10.69 0.60 -6.94
C TYR A 257 -10.15 1.00 -5.55
N ASN A 258 -10.40 2.23 -5.08
CA ASN A 258 -9.91 2.76 -3.80
C ASN A 258 -11.01 2.94 -2.76
N ALA A 259 -12.16 2.27 -2.91
CA ALA A 259 -13.26 2.31 -1.93
C ALA A 259 -12.78 2.07 -0.48
N ASP A 260 -11.85 1.13 -0.28
CA ASP A 260 -10.99 1.06 0.91
C ASP A 260 -9.55 1.57 0.63
N LYS A 261 -8.89 0.94 -0.36
CA LYS A 261 -7.49 1.13 -0.74
C LYS A 261 -7.15 0.28 -1.97
N ALA A 262 -6.30 0.80 -2.84
CA ALA A 262 -5.52 0.02 -3.80
C ALA A 262 -4.06 -0.09 -3.31
N ILE A 263 -3.47 -1.28 -3.35
CA ILE A 263 -2.07 -1.53 -2.96
C ILE A 263 -1.31 -2.32 -4.03
N VAL A 264 0.02 -2.26 -3.98
CA VAL A 264 0.94 -3.06 -4.81
C VAL A 264 1.69 -4.02 -3.88
N ASP A 265 1.51 -5.31 -4.08
CA ASP A 265 1.79 -6.33 -3.07
C ASP A 265 2.40 -7.59 -3.70
N SER A 266 3.73 -7.70 -3.64
CA SER A 266 4.45 -8.88 -4.09
C SER A 266 4.22 -10.14 -3.24
N GLY A 267 3.66 -9.99 -2.03
CA GLY A 267 3.26 -11.11 -1.16
C GLY A 267 1.93 -11.74 -1.56
N THR A 268 1.10 -11.04 -2.35
CA THR A 268 -0.16 -11.58 -2.89
C THR A 268 0.04 -12.07 -4.34
N THR A 269 -0.24 -13.35 -4.60
CA THR A 269 -0.18 -13.95 -5.95
C THR A 269 -1.10 -13.26 -6.97
N LEU A 270 -2.40 -13.21 -6.68
CA LEU A 270 -3.44 -12.91 -7.67
C LEU A 270 -3.70 -11.40 -7.78
N LEU A 271 -4.18 -10.94 -8.93
CA LEU A 271 -4.89 -9.65 -8.97
C LEU A 271 -6.15 -9.80 -8.13
N ARG A 272 -6.35 -8.93 -7.12
CA ARG A 272 -7.54 -8.97 -6.28
C ARG A 272 -8.40 -7.73 -6.46
N LEU A 273 -9.68 -7.91 -6.74
CA LEU A 273 -10.62 -6.85 -7.11
C LEU A 273 -11.79 -6.78 -6.12
N LEU A 274 -12.34 -5.58 -5.91
CA LEU A 274 -13.54 -5.38 -5.09
C LEU A 274 -14.80 -5.79 -5.86
N PRO A 275 -15.92 -6.18 -5.19
CA PRO A 275 -17.07 -6.78 -5.87
C PRO A 275 -17.73 -5.83 -6.87
N ASP A 276 -17.78 -4.54 -6.52
CA ASP A 276 -18.37 -3.49 -7.36
C ASP A 276 -17.43 -3.00 -8.48
N SER A 277 -16.13 -3.35 -8.43
CA SER A 277 -15.16 -2.91 -9.44
C SER A 277 -15.28 -3.74 -10.74
N SER A 278 -16.32 -3.42 -11.51
CA SER A 278 -16.75 -4.19 -12.68
C SER A 278 -15.72 -4.15 -13.81
N VAL A 279 -15.04 -5.29 -14.04
CA VAL A 279 -14.12 -5.45 -15.17
C VAL A 279 -14.92 -5.51 -16.47
N HIS A 280 -15.14 -4.33 -17.07
CA HIS A 280 -15.77 -4.17 -18.37
C HIS A 280 -15.06 -5.06 -19.40
N GLY A 281 -15.80 -6.03 -19.96
CA GLY A 281 -15.28 -7.02 -20.90
C GLY A 281 -15.41 -8.48 -20.43
N ILE A 282 -15.49 -8.78 -19.13
CA ILE A 282 -15.67 -10.17 -18.67
C ILE A 282 -17.02 -10.75 -19.14
N SER A 283 -18.06 -9.92 -19.20
CA SER A 283 -19.39 -10.27 -19.74
C SER A 283 -19.44 -10.51 -21.26
N GLN A 284 -18.30 -10.48 -21.96
CA GLN A 284 -18.18 -10.80 -23.39
C GLN A 284 -17.35 -12.07 -23.66
N ILE A 285 -16.85 -12.73 -22.61
CA ILE A 285 -16.07 -13.97 -22.70
C ILE A 285 -17.06 -15.16 -22.80
N PRO A 286 -16.74 -16.25 -23.55
CA PRO A 286 -17.57 -17.45 -23.60
C PRO A 286 -17.90 -18.06 -22.23
N GLU A 287 -18.95 -18.89 -22.17
CA GLU A 287 -19.37 -19.60 -20.94
C GLU A 287 -18.29 -20.60 -20.45
N PHE A 288 -17.38 -20.10 -19.62
CA PHE A 288 -16.62 -20.91 -18.68
C PHE A 288 -17.46 -21.19 -17.42
N SER A 289 -17.17 -22.29 -16.72
CA SER A 289 -17.85 -22.61 -15.47
C SER A 289 -17.58 -21.56 -14.39
N GLU A 290 -18.55 -21.36 -13.48
CA GLU A 290 -18.35 -20.65 -12.21
C GLU A 290 -17.12 -21.15 -11.43
N GLY A 291 -16.78 -22.44 -11.60
CA GLY A 291 -15.57 -23.04 -11.05
C GLY A 291 -14.28 -22.39 -11.57
N PHE A 292 -14.21 -22.04 -12.86
CA PHE A 292 -13.05 -21.37 -13.44
C PHE A 292 -12.91 -19.93 -12.90
N TRP A 293 -13.99 -19.16 -12.88
CA TRP A 293 -13.99 -17.77 -12.39
C TRP A 293 -13.70 -17.64 -10.90
N THR A 294 -14.16 -18.61 -10.09
CA THR A 294 -13.79 -18.73 -8.67
C THR A 294 -12.38 -19.30 -8.45
N GLY A 295 -11.69 -19.73 -9.52
CA GLY A 295 -10.36 -20.34 -9.44
C GLY A 295 -10.34 -21.69 -8.71
N SER A 296 -11.48 -22.38 -8.66
CA SER A 296 -11.70 -23.71 -8.06
C SER A 296 -11.69 -24.87 -9.09
N GLN A 297 -11.79 -24.54 -10.38
CA GLN A 297 -11.59 -25.44 -11.51
C GLN A 297 -10.55 -24.87 -12.48
N LEU A 298 -9.94 -25.74 -13.29
CA LEU A 298 -9.04 -25.36 -14.38
C LEU A 298 -9.78 -25.48 -15.72
N ALA A 299 -9.49 -24.59 -16.66
CA ALA A 299 -9.86 -24.76 -18.07
C ALA A 299 -8.63 -25.32 -18.82
N CYS A 300 -8.83 -26.34 -19.66
CA CYS A 300 -7.72 -27.04 -20.33
C CYS A 300 -7.94 -27.13 -21.84
N TRP A 301 -6.88 -26.90 -22.60
CA TRP A 301 -6.84 -26.98 -24.06
C TRP A 301 -5.82 -28.04 -24.51
N THR A 302 -5.95 -28.52 -25.74
CA THR A 302 -4.92 -29.39 -26.33
C THR A 302 -3.64 -28.58 -26.58
N ASN A 303 -2.45 -29.20 -26.52
CA ASN A 303 -1.17 -28.49 -26.75
C ASN A 303 -1.02 -27.82 -28.15
N SER A 304 -1.99 -28.01 -29.05
CA SER A 304 -2.09 -27.34 -30.35
C SER A 304 -2.94 -26.07 -30.36
N GLU A 305 -3.60 -25.73 -29.24
CA GLU A 305 -4.55 -24.63 -29.11
C GLU A 305 -4.16 -23.72 -27.94
N THR A 306 -4.33 -22.41 -28.10
CA THR A 306 -4.01 -21.43 -27.05
C THR A 306 -5.22 -20.59 -26.67
N PRO A 307 -5.50 -20.34 -25.37
CA PRO A 307 -6.69 -19.61 -24.95
C PRO A 307 -6.66 -18.10 -25.24
N TRP A 308 -5.51 -17.54 -25.62
CA TRP A 308 -5.24 -16.09 -25.59
C TRP A 308 -6.25 -15.22 -26.35
N SER A 309 -6.82 -15.69 -27.46
CA SER A 309 -7.77 -14.91 -28.27
C SER A 309 -9.19 -14.83 -27.69
N TYR A 310 -9.54 -15.65 -26.70
CA TYR A 310 -10.85 -15.61 -26.03
C TYR A 310 -10.92 -14.59 -24.89
N PHE A 311 -9.78 -14.04 -24.47
CA PHE A 311 -9.65 -13.22 -23.27
C PHE A 311 -9.20 -11.80 -23.63
N PRO A 312 -9.78 -10.74 -23.02
CA PRO A 312 -9.45 -9.34 -23.32
C PRO A 312 -8.09 -8.91 -22.75
N LYS A 313 -7.64 -7.70 -23.14
CA LYS A 313 -6.58 -6.99 -22.39
C LYS A 313 -7.22 -6.23 -21.23
N ILE A 314 -6.60 -6.27 -20.04
CA ILE A 314 -7.10 -5.56 -18.83
C ILE A 314 -6.19 -4.36 -18.54
N SER A 315 -6.76 -3.18 -18.21
CA SER A 315 -6.01 -1.92 -18.00
C SER A 315 -6.48 -1.13 -16.76
N ILE A 316 -5.62 -0.31 -16.15
CA ILE A 316 -5.85 0.48 -14.90
C ILE A 316 -5.48 1.99 -15.13
N TYR A 317 -5.80 3.02 -14.27
CA TYR A 317 -5.94 4.49 -14.65
C TYR A 317 -5.25 5.77 -13.95
N LEU A 318 -4.21 5.77 -13.06
CA LEU A 318 -3.65 6.97 -12.32
C LEU A 318 -3.11 8.10 -13.15
N ARG A 319 -3.55 9.29 -12.74
CA ARG A 319 -2.72 10.23 -11.95
C ARG A 319 -1.21 9.95 -12.02
N ASP A 320 -0.67 10.49 -13.09
CA ASP A 320 0.68 11.04 -13.12
C ASP A 320 0.94 11.94 -11.88
N GLU A 321 2.20 12.29 -11.64
CA GLU A 321 2.57 13.32 -10.66
C GLU A 321 1.85 14.65 -10.97
N ASN A 322 1.58 14.90 -12.25
CA ASN A 322 0.62 15.91 -12.68
C ASN A 322 -0.82 15.37 -12.55
N SER A 323 -1.58 15.90 -11.59
CA SER A 323 -2.95 15.47 -11.26
C SER A 323 -3.99 15.61 -12.39
N SER A 324 -3.64 16.24 -13.51
CA SER A 324 -4.46 16.33 -14.74
C SER A 324 -4.21 15.21 -15.77
N ARG A 325 -3.32 14.25 -15.48
CA ARG A 325 -2.84 13.24 -16.45
C ARG A 325 -2.85 11.81 -15.92
N SER A 326 -2.86 10.84 -16.81
CA SER A 326 -2.68 9.40 -16.52
C SER A 326 -2.01 8.63 -17.67
N PHE A 327 -1.52 7.39 -17.51
CA PHE A 327 -0.88 6.60 -18.61
C PHE A 327 -0.91 5.07 -18.33
N ARG A 328 -1.75 4.29 -19.00
CA ARG A 328 -2.16 2.95 -18.53
C ARG A 328 -1.03 1.93 -18.46
N ILE A 329 -1.01 1.12 -17.41
CA ILE A 329 -0.54 -0.27 -17.47
C ILE A 329 -1.65 -1.16 -18.01
N THR A 330 -1.28 -2.09 -18.88
CA THR A 330 -2.17 -3.07 -19.49
C THR A 330 -1.54 -4.46 -19.39
N ILE A 331 -2.29 -5.44 -18.88
CA ILE A 331 -1.90 -6.86 -18.88
C ILE A 331 -2.64 -7.60 -20.00
N LEU A 332 -1.94 -8.54 -20.65
CA LEU A 332 -2.52 -9.45 -21.62
C LEU A 332 -2.98 -10.76 -20.94
N PRO A 333 -3.85 -11.56 -21.59
CA PRO A 333 -4.33 -12.85 -21.07
C PRO A 333 -3.25 -13.76 -20.51
N GLN A 334 -2.07 -13.79 -21.13
CA GLN A 334 -0.90 -14.58 -20.73
C GLN A 334 -0.46 -14.40 -19.27
N LEU A 335 -0.75 -13.25 -18.64
CA LEU A 335 -0.45 -13.01 -17.23
C LEU A 335 -1.55 -13.53 -16.30
N TYR A 336 -2.83 -13.34 -16.66
CA TYR A 336 -3.97 -13.64 -15.79
C TYR A 336 -4.75 -14.91 -16.14
N ILE A 337 -4.33 -15.64 -17.17
CA ILE A 337 -4.78 -16.99 -17.51
C ILE A 337 -3.55 -17.88 -17.29
N GLN A 338 -3.36 -18.29 -16.04
CA GLN A 338 -2.07 -18.76 -15.52
C GLN A 338 -1.87 -20.26 -15.76
N PRO A 339 -0.74 -20.71 -16.33
CA PRO A 339 -0.49 -22.12 -16.61
C PRO A 339 -0.27 -22.93 -15.33
N MET A 340 -1.03 -24.02 -15.20
CA MET A 340 -0.99 -24.97 -14.10
C MET A 340 -0.55 -26.35 -14.65
N MET A 341 0.15 -27.14 -13.85
CA MET A 341 0.47 -28.52 -14.26
C MET A 341 -0.82 -29.36 -14.32
N GLY A 342 -1.23 -29.71 -15.54
CA GLY A 342 -2.54 -30.29 -15.86
C GLY A 342 -2.62 -31.81 -15.77
N ALA A 343 -3.80 -32.34 -16.11
CA ALA A 343 -4.10 -33.77 -16.09
C ALA A 343 -3.54 -34.52 -17.31
N GLY A 344 -2.21 -34.60 -17.41
CA GLY A 344 -1.49 -35.38 -18.42
C GLY A 344 -0.77 -34.53 -19.48
N LEU A 345 0.16 -35.16 -20.20
CA LEU A 345 1.14 -34.48 -21.08
C LEU A 345 0.55 -33.85 -22.36
N ASN A 346 -0.72 -34.11 -22.68
CA ASN A 346 -1.37 -33.72 -23.93
C ASN A 346 -2.27 -32.47 -23.80
N TYR A 347 -2.38 -31.91 -22.59
CA TYR A 347 -3.22 -30.75 -22.29
C TYR A 347 -2.46 -29.69 -21.50
N GLU A 348 -2.62 -28.43 -21.91
CA GLU A 348 -2.25 -27.28 -21.11
C GLU A 348 -3.48 -26.81 -20.32
N CYS A 349 -3.37 -26.80 -19.00
CA CYS A 349 -4.44 -26.39 -18.09
C CYS A 349 -4.12 -25.03 -17.47
N TYR A 350 -5.15 -24.19 -17.33
CA TYR A 350 -5.03 -22.81 -16.93
C TYR A 350 -6.00 -22.46 -15.79
N ARG A 351 -5.56 -21.58 -14.89
CA ARG A 351 -6.36 -21.01 -13.79
C ARG A 351 -6.63 -19.53 -14.05
N PHE A 352 -7.78 -19.04 -13.62
CA PHE A 352 -8.05 -17.61 -13.59
C PHE A 352 -7.20 -16.92 -12.50
N GLY A 353 -6.33 -16.01 -12.91
CA GLY A 353 -5.34 -15.29 -12.10
C GLY A 353 -5.90 -14.06 -11.35
N ILE A 354 -7.23 -13.92 -11.33
CA ILE A 354 -7.94 -12.80 -10.70
C ILE A 354 -8.89 -13.38 -9.64
N SER A 355 -9.04 -12.70 -8.51
CA SER A 355 -9.92 -13.15 -7.41
C SER A 355 -10.69 -11.99 -6.75
N PRO A 356 -11.85 -12.27 -6.15
CA PRO A 356 -12.57 -11.27 -5.35
C PRO A 356 -11.80 -10.92 -4.07
N SER A 357 -12.04 -9.71 -3.59
CA SER A 357 -11.54 -9.12 -2.35
C SER A 357 -12.66 -8.37 -1.67
N THR A 358 -12.67 -8.37 -0.34
CA THR A 358 -13.65 -7.64 0.46
C THR A 358 -13.11 -6.33 1.05
N ASN A 359 -11.77 -6.13 1.02
CA ASN A 359 -11.10 -5.14 1.87
C ASN A 359 -10.09 -4.23 1.13
N ALA A 360 -9.76 -4.50 -0.13
CA ALA A 360 -8.75 -3.78 -0.93
C ALA A 360 -8.75 -4.24 -2.40
N LEU A 361 -8.39 -3.35 -3.34
CA LEU A 361 -7.76 -3.80 -4.58
C LEU A 361 -6.28 -4.12 -4.32
N VAL A 362 -5.81 -5.24 -4.86
CA VAL A 362 -4.42 -5.70 -4.70
C VAL A 362 -3.80 -5.97 -6.08
N ILE A 363 -2.84 -5.14 -6.47
CA ILE A 363 -1.96 -5.36 -7.62
C ILE A 363 -0.90 -6.37 -7.18
N GLY A 364 -1.26 -7.65 -7.28
CA GLY A 364 -0.41 -8.78 -6.89
C GLY A 364 0.62 -9.20 -7.96
N ALA A 365 1.34 -10.28 -7.68
CA ALA A 365 2.38 -10.87 -8.54
C ALA A 365 1.93 -11.09 -9.99
N THR A 366 0.68 -11.51 -10.20
CA THR A 366 0.03 -11.67 -11.52
C THR A 366 0.14 -10.42 -12.39
N VAL A 367 0.08 -9.22 -11.80
CA VAL A 367 0.27 -7.96 -12.53
C VAL A 367 1.74 -7.56 -12.53
N MET A 368 2.44 -7.72 -11.41
CA MET A 368 3.84 -7.30 -11.26
C MET A 368 4.79 -8.08 -12.17
N GLU A 369 4.49 -9.32 -12.55
CA GLU A 369 5.25 -10.08 -13.57
C GLU A 369 5.22 -9.42 -14.95
N GLY A 370 4.23 -8.58 -15.25
CA GLY A 370 4.23 -7.76 -16.45
C GLY A 370 5.22 -6.58 -16.42
N PHE A 371 5.73 -6.19 -15.25
CA PHE A 371 6.31 -4.86 -15.06
C PHE A 371 7.56 -4.80 -14.18
N TYR A 372 8.35 -3.77 -14.44
CA TYR A 372 9.47 -3.29 -13.66
C TYR A 372 8.92 -2.25 -12.66
N VAL A 373 8.82 -2.62 -11.37
CA VAL A 373 8.06 -1.86 -10.36
C VAL A 373 8.99 -1.08 -9.45
N VAL A 374 8.62 0.13 -9.01
CA VAL A 374 9.43 0.95 -8.08
C VAL A 374 8.61 1.50 -6.94
N PHE A 375 9.24 1.50 -5.78
CA PHE A 375 8.77 2.00 -4.50
C PHE A 375 9.70 3.14 -4.07
N ASP A 376 9.52 4.32 -4.69
CA ASP A 376 10.27 5.54 -4.40
C ASP A 376 9.71 6.18 -3.13
N ARG A 377 10.04 5.56 -1.99
CA ARG A 377 9.68 5.97 -0.63
C ARG A 377 10.14 7.41 -0.36
N ALA A 378 11.31 7.79 -0.87
CA ALA A 378 11.86 9.15 -0.77
C ALA A 378 10.95 10.22 -1.39
N ARG A 379 10.31 9.93 -2.54
CA ARG A 379 9.38 10.85 -3.22
C ARG A 379 7.90 10.48 -3.06
N LYS A 380 7.59 9.47 -2.24
CA LYS A 380 6.24 8.95 -1.95
C LYS A 380 5.44 8.56 -3.21
N ARG A 381 6.11 7.95 -4.18
CA ARG A 381 5.52 7.56 -5.47
C ARG A 381 5.86 6.11 -5.83
N VAL A 382 5.01 5.52 -6.67
CA VAL A 382 5.16 4.15 -7.17
C VAL A 382 5.19 4.19 -8.71
N GLY A 383 5.37 3.04 -9.33
CA GLY A 383 4.85 2.78 -10.66
C GLY A 383 5.49 1.57 -11.31
N PHE A 384 5.32 1.45 -12.62
CA PHE A 384 5.60 0.28 -13.43
C PHE A 384 6.29 0.72 -14.74
N ALA A 385 7.20 -0.05 -15.31
CA ALA A 385 7.57 0.06 -16.73
C ALA A 385 7.44 -1.32 -17.38
N ALA A 386 7.24 -1.41 -18.69
CA ALA A 386 7.14 -2.72 -19.36
C ALA A 386 8.41 -3.54 -19.09
N SER A 387 8.26 -4.75 -18.54
CA SER A 387 9.40 -5.58 -18.17
C SER A 387 9.96 -6.32 -19.39
N PRO A 388 11.27 -6.20 -19.72
CA PRO A 388 11.86 -6.94 -20.84
C PRO A 388 11.98 -8.45 -20.61
N CYS A 389 11.61 -8.96 -19.42
CA CYS A 389 11.44 -10.40 -19.18
C CYS A 389 9.96 -10.85 -19.20
N ALA A 390 9.02 -9.92 -19.39
CA ALA A 390 7.60 -10.22 -19.56
C ALA A 390 7.29 -10.52 -21.04
N GLU A 391 7.99 -11.50 -21.61
CA GLU A 391 7.79 -11.96 -22.99
C GLU A 391 7.55 -13.46 -23.03
N ILE A 392 6.55 -13.90 -23.80
CA ILE A 392 6.32 -15.32 -24.11
C ILE A 392 6.49 -15.48 -25.62
N ALA A 393 7.33 -16.43 -26.02
CA ALA A 393 7.69 -16.68 -27.43
C ALA A 393 8.19 -15.42 -28.19
N GLY A 394 8.80 -14.45 -27.49
CA GLY A 394 9.27 -13.19 -28.06
C GLY A 394 8.17 -12.15 -28.32
N ALA A 395 6.99 -12.31 -27.71
CA ALA A 395 5.92 -11.32 -27.70
C ALA A 395 5.68 -10.80 -26.27
N PRO A 396 5.60 -9.48 -26.05
CA PRO A 396 5.38 -8.91 -24.73
C PRO A 396 3.97 -9.23 -24.20
N VAL A 397 3.87 -9.57 -22.91
CA VAL A 397 2.60 -9.87 -22.23
C VAL A 397 2.04 -8.70 -21.43
N SER A 398 2.66 -7.53 -21.56
CA SER A 398 2.22 -6.28 -20.95
C SER A 398 2.46 -5.08 -21.89
N GLU A 399 1.73 -4.00 -21.66
CA GLU A 399 1.91 -2.71 -22.36
C GLU A 399 1.86 -1.55 -21.37
N ILE A 400 2.52 -0.44 -21.70
CA ILE A 400 2.42 0.82 -20.95
C ILE A 400 2.32 2.01 -21.92
N SER A 401 1.38 2.94 -21.69
CA SER A 401 1.09 4.01 -22.69
C SER A 401 0.38 5.26 -22.15
N GLY A 402 0.77 6.45 -22.64
CA GLY A 402 0.11 7.73 -22.37
C GLY A 402 1.04 8.93 -22.64
N PRO A 403 0.76 10.14 -22.11
CA PRO A 403 -0.33 10.45 -21.17
C PRO A 403 -1.71 10.63 -21.82
N PHE A 404 -2.75 10.44 -21.02
CA PHE A 404 -4.15 10.76 -21.25
C PHE A 404 -4.56 11.92 -20.32
N SER A 405 -5.65 12.64 -20.67
CA SER A 405 -6.25 13.64 -19.78
C SER A 405 -7.06 12.97 -18.66
N THR A 406 -7.17 13.62 -17.51
CA THR A 406 -8.10 13.25 -16.44
C THR A 406 -9.13 14.34 -16.13
N GLU A 407 -9.43 15.23 -17.08
CA GLU A 407 -10.39 16.34 -16.87
C GLU A 407 -11.79 15.84 -16.47
N ASP A 408 -12.24 14.72 -17.04
CA ASP A 408 -13.51 14.07 -16.68
C ASP A 408 -13.44 13.22 -15.38
N ILE A 409 -12.25 13.01 -14.81
CA ILE A 409 -12.04 12.18 -13.62
C ILE A 409 -11.77 13.09 -12.41
N ALA A 410 -12.77 13.24 -11.54
CA ALA A 410 -12.70 14.17 -10.42
C ALA A 410 -11.46 13.97 -9.52
N SER A 411 -10.92 15.07 -8.98
CA SER A 411 -9.51 15.25 -8.59
C SER A 411 -8.90 14.29 -7.56
N ASN A 412 -9.61 13.93 -6.47
CA ASN A 412 -9.14 12.94 -5.49
C ASN A 412 -10.01 11.68 -5.50
N CYS A 413 -9.50 10.57 -6.03
CA CYS A 413 -10.20 9.30 -6.07
C CYS A 413 -10.44 8.63 -4.73
N VAL A 414 -9.50 8.78 -3.78
CA VAL A 414 -9.58 8.05 -2.52
C VAL A 414 -10.74 8.67 -1.74
N PRO A 415 -11.76 7.89 -1.33
CA PRO A 415 -12.81 8.39 -0.47
C PRO A 415 -12.18 9.07 0.74
N ALA A 416 -12.69 10.25 1.11
CA ALA A 416 -12.31 10.82 2.39
C ALA A 416 -12.75 9.82 3.46
N LEU A 417 -11.82 9.36 4.32
CA LEU A 417 -12.20 8.53 5.46
C LEU A 417 -13.33 9.24 6.20
N PRO A 418 -14.44 8.54 6.55
CA PRO A 418 -15.43 9.12 7.44
C PRO A 418 -14.71 9.57 8.71
N LEU A 419 -14.90 10.83 9.11
CA LEU A 419 -14.30 11.41 10.30
C LEU A 419 -14.60 10.48 11.48
N ASN A 420 -13.55 9.84 12.00
CA ASN A 420 -13.61 8.70 12.91
C ASN A 420 -14.76 8.87 13.92
N GLU A 421 -15.79 8.02 13.84
CA GLU A 421 -16.96 7.95 14.75
C GLU A 421 -16.67 8.42 16.19
N PRO A 422 -15.66 7.88 16.91
CA PRO A 422 -15.36 8.31 18.28
C PRO A 422 -15.13 9.82 18.46
N ILE A 423 -14.67 10.57 17.46
CA ILE A 423 -14.52 12.04 17.57
C ILE A 423 -15.89 12.70 17.69
N LEU A 424 -16.88 12.28 16.90
CA LEU A 424 -18.23 12.82 16.97
C LEU A 424 -18.92 12.45 18.30
N TRP A 425 -18.69 11.22 18.79
CA TRP A 425 -19.14 10.81 20.12
C TRP A 425 -18.45 11.61 21.25
N ILE A 426 -17.14 11.84 21.19
CA ILE A 426 -16.41 12.68 22.16
C ILE A 426 -16.95 14.11 22.16
N VAL A 427 -17.19 14.71 21.00
CA VAL A 427 -17.81 16.04 20.88
C VAL A 427 -19.23 16.04 21.46
N SER A 428 -20.03 15.02 21.18
CA SER A 428 -21.39 14.88 21.72
C SER A 428 -21.40 14.75 23.25
N TYR A 429 -20.59 13.84 23.82
CA TYR A 429 -20.51 13.63 25.27
C TYR A 429 -19.94 14.85 26.02
N THR A 430 -18.94 15.55 25.44
CA THR A 430 -18.42 16.79 26.04
C THR A 430 -19.45 17.92 26.00
N LEU A 431 -20.20 18.08 24.90
CA LEU A 431 -21.28 19.06 24.82
C LEU A 431 -22.39 18.76 25.84
N MET A 432 -22.81 17.50 25.95
CA MET A 432 -23.80 17.03 26.93
C MET A 432 -23.34 17.26 28.37
N SER A 433 -22.06 17.01 28.68
CA SER A 433 -21.47 17.26 30.00
C SER A 433 -21.47 18.75 30.36
N VAL A 434 -21.06 19.62 29.42
CA VAL A 434 -21.09 21.08 29.61
C VAL A 434 -22.52 21.60 29.80
N CYS A 435 -23.48 21.14 28.99
CA CYS A 435 -24.89 21.49 29.16
C CYS A 435 -25.45 21.02 30.52
N GLY A 436 -25.09 19.82 30.97
CA GLY A 436 -25.48 19.29 32.28
C GLY A 436 -24.93 20.13 33.45
N LEU A 437 -23.66 20.54 33.38
CA LEU A 437 -23.03 21.42 34.37
C LEU A 437 -23.69 22.81 34.41
N ILE A 438 -23.99 23.41 33.26
CA ILE A 438 -24.68 24.70 33.18
C ILE A 438 -26.09 24.59 33.79
N LEU A 439 -26.83 23.52 33.47
CA LEU A 439 -28.16 23.28 34.04
C LEU A 439 -28.10 23.10 35.56
N LEU A 440 -27.12 22.34 36.07
CA LEU A 440 -26.91 22.15 37.50
C LEU A 440 -26.65 23.49 38.22
N VAL A 441 -25.77 24.33 37.67
CA VAL A 441 -25.47 25.66 38.22
C VAL A 441 -26.74 26.52 38.27
N LEU A 442 -27.51 26.58 37.18
CA LEU A 442 -28.77 27.33 37.13
C LEU A 442 -29.80 26.81 38.17
N ILE A 443 -29.89 25.49 38.36
CA ILE A 443 -30.76 24.88 39.38
C ILE A 443 -30.26 25.27 40.80
N THR A 444 -28.97 25.21 41.08
CA THR A 444 -28.45 25.63 42.40
C THR A 444 -28.68 27.11 42.69
N LEU A 445 -28.57 27.98 41.68
CA LEU A 445 -28.87 29.42 41.81
C LEU A 445 -30.36 29.69 42.06
N LEU A 446 -31.26 28.87 41.50
CA LEU A 446 -32.71 28.94 41.75
C LEU A 446 -33.10 28.39 43.13
N LEU A 447 -32.35 27.41 43.66
CA LEU A 447 -32.62 26.77 44.96
C LEU A 447 -31.93 27.47 46.15
N LEU A 448 -31.00 28.39 45.92
CA LEU A 448 -30.35 29.19 46.96
C LEU A 448 -31.22 30.42 47.34
N PRO A 449 -31.84 30.46 48.52
CA PRO A 449 -32.69 31.57 48.91
C PRO A 449 -31.86 32.84 49.13
N VAL A 450 -32.11 33.86 48.31
CA VAL A 450 -31.46 35.18 48.42
C VAL A 450 -31.82 35.82 49.77
N ARG A 451 -30.87 35.82 50.72
CA ARG A 451 -31.01 36.56 51.99
C ARG A 451 -30.93 38.07 51.75
N CYS A 452 -32.06 38.67 51.36
CA CYS A 452 -32.23 40.11 51.26
C CYS A 452 -31.99 40.80 52.61
N ARG A 453 -30.76 41.29 52.81
CA ARG A 453 -30.33 41.99 54.03
C ARG A 453 -30.77 43.45 54.00
N HIS A 454 -32.05 43.70 54.24
CA HIS A 454 -32.55 45.07 54.41
C HIS A 454 -31.91 45.76 55.63
N HIS A 455 -31.53 47.01 55.44
CA HIS A 455 -30.93 47.89 56.43
C HIS A 455 -31.87 49.10 56.56
N PRO A 456 -32.41 49.40 57.76
CA PRO A 456 -33.48 50.39 57.89
C PRO A 456 -32.95 51.83 57.86
N ARG A 457 -33.79 52.77 57.39
CA ARG A 457 -33.70 54.19 57.72
C ARG A 457 -35.09 54.86 57.66
N ASP A 458 -35.26 55.78 58.60
CA ASP A 458 -36.51 56.39 59.09
C ASP A 458 -37.09 57.51 58.17
N PRO A 459 -38.30 58.06 58.48
CA PRO A 459 -39.31 58.35 57.46
C PRO A 459 -39.67 59.85 57.25
N GLU A 460 -40.82 60.06 56.61
CA GLU A 460 -41.66 61.28 56.56
C GLU A 460 -41.06 62.56 55.94
N VAL A 461 -41.55 62.90 54.74
CA VAL A 461 -42.40 64.10 54.55
C VAL A 461 -43.54 63.74 53.61
N VAL A 462 -44.77 64.13 53.96
CA VAL A 462 -45.96 64.10 53.09
C VAL A 462 -46.37 65.54 52.76
N ASN A 463 -46.82 65.79 51.54
CA ASN A 463 -47.95 66.69 51.29
C ASN A 463 -48.49 66.51 49.87
N ASP A 464 -49.81 66.41 49.77
CA ASP A 464 -50.55 66.53 48.52
C ASP A 464 -50.61 67.99 48.07
N GLU A 465 -50.59 68.21 46.76
CA GLU A 465 -51.29 69.35 46.13
C GLU A 465 -52.04 68.82 44.90
N SER A 466 -53.37 68.80 44.99
CA SER A 466 -54.22 68.09 44.03
C SER A 466 -55.28 69.02 43.43
N SER A 467 -54.99 69.62 42.26
CA SER A 467 -56.07 70.11 41.40
C SER A 467 -55.69 70.37 39.92
N LEU A 468 -56.68 70.09 39.07
CA LEU A 468 -57.12 70.90 37.92
C LEU A 468 -56.13 71.32 36.80
N VAL A 469 -56.24 70.54 35.70
CA VAL A 469 -56.83 71.00 34.41
C VAL A 469 -55.97 71.78 33.37
N ARG A 470 -56.04 71.25 32.13
CA ARG A 470 -55.87 71.90 30.80
C ARG A 470 -54.48 72.38 30.31
N HIS A 471 -54.00 71.61 29.33
CA HIS A 471 -53.78 72.03 27.93
C HIS A 471 -52.72 73.08 27.52
N ARG A 472 -52.06 72.70 26.40
CA ARG A 472 -51.59 73.50 25.24
C ARG A 472 -50.16 74.08 25.22
N TRP A 473 -49.39 73.42 24.33
CA TRP A 473 -48.62 73.98 23.21
C TRP A 473 -47.19 74.48 23.42
N LYS A 474 -46.33 73.98 22.50
CA LYS A 474 -44.91 74.26 22.25
C LYS A 474 -43.96 73.71 23.31
#